data_AF-A0A376LDY0-F1
#
_entry.id   AF-A0A376LDY0-F1
#
_cell.length_a   1.000
_cell.length_b   1.000
_cell.length_c   1.000
_cell.angle_alpha   90.00
_cell.angle_beta   90.00
_cell.angle_gamma   90.00
#
_symmetry.space_group_name_H-M   'P 1'
#
loop_
_entity.id
_entity.type
_entity.pdbx_description
1 polymer ?
#
loop_
_entity_poly.entity_id
_entity_poly.type
_entity_poly.pdbx_seq_one_letter_code
_entity_poly.pdbx_strand_id
1 'polypeptide(L)'
;MTWGSYFGVDFTQDAVAGSGLTMMAGIKTLDTSIIGAIIISGIVTALHNRLFDKKLPVFLGIFQGTSYVVIIAFLVMIPCAWLTLLGWPKVQMGIESLQAFLRSAGALGVWVYTFLERILIPTGLHHFIYGPFIFGPAAVEGGIQMYWAQHLQEFSLSAEPLKSLFPEGGFALHGNSKSLVPWAFL
;
A
#
# COMPACT_ATOMS: atom_id res chain seq x y z
N MET A 1 -25.95 -11.19 -5.29
CA MET A 1 -26.06 -9.98 -4.46
C MET A 1 -24.77 -9.84 -3.67
N THR A 2 -23.92 -8.89 -4.04
CA THR A 2 -22.75 -8.52 -3.25
C THR A 2 -23.21 -7.57 -2.15
N TRP A 3 -22.83 -7.83 -0.90
CA TRP A 3 -23.25 -7.05 0.27
C TRP A 3 -22.53 -5.69 0.38
N GLY A 4 -21.81 -5.26 -0.66
CA GLY A 4 -20.91 -4.11 -0.61
C GLY A 4 -21.57 -2.78 -0.29
N SER A 5 -22.81 -2.58 -0.74
CA SER A 5 -23.54 -1.33 -0.50
C SER A 5 -23.77 -1.05 0.99
N TYR A 6 -23.84 -2.07 1.84
CA TYR A 6 -23.93 -1.92 3.30
C TYR A 6 -22.64 -1.38 3.93
N PHE A 7 -21.51 -1.55 3.25
CA PHE A 7 -20.19 -1.17 3.73
C PHE A 7 -19.61 0.04 3.00
N GLY A 8 -20.41 0.68 2.12
CA GLY A 8 -19.97 1.82 1.31
C GLY A 8 -18.98 1.42 0.20
N VAL A 9 -18.99 0.17 -0.24
CA VAL A 9 -18.08 -0.37 -1.26
C VAL A 9 -18.89 -0.90 -2.44
N ASP A 10 -18.62 -0.41 -3.64
CA ASP A 10 -19.32 -0.87 -4.84
C ASP A 10 -18.56 -2.00 -5.54
N PHE A 11 -18.86 -3.26 -5.18
CA PHE A 11 -18.26 -4.43 -5.82
C PHE A 11 -18.73 -4.68 -7.27
N THR A 12 -19.66 -3.87 -7.80
CA THR A 12 -20.07 -3.95 -9.21
C THR A 12 -19.04 -3.28 -10.12
N GLN A 13 -18.24 -2.34 -9.61
CA GLN A 13 -17.16 -1.69 -10.35
C GLN A 13 -15.99 -2.63 -10.60
N ASP A 14 -15.34 -2.51 -11.75
CA ASP A 14 -14.15 -3.28 -12.05
C ASP A 14 -13.01 -2.92 -11.09
N ALA A 15 -12.18 -3.92 -10.77
CA ALA A 15 -11.01 -3.75 -9.90
C ALA A 15 -9.87 -3.10 -10.68
N VAL A 16 -10.01 -1.79 -10.89
CA VAL A 16 -9.07 -0.94 -11.62
C VAL A 16 -8.44 0.06 -10.64
N ALA A 17 -7.24 0.55 -10.95
CA ALA A 17 -6.62 1.64 -10.20
C ALA A 17 -7.59 2.84 -10.10
N GLY A 18 -7.79 3.33 -8.89
CA GLY A 18 -8.75 4.39 -8.51
C GLY A 18 -10.05 3.87 -7.90
N SER A 19 -10.33 2.56 -7.98
CA SER A 19 -11.58 1.97 -7.47
C SER A 19 -11.52 1.55 -6.00
N GLY A 20 -10.32 1.54 -5.40
CA GLY A 20 -10.10 0.94 -4.07
C GLY A 20 -10.34 -0.57 -4.01
N LEU A 21 -10.46 -1.23 -5.17
CA LEU A 21 -10.67 -2.66 -5.32
C LEU A 21 -9.52 -3.30 -6.10
N THR A 22 -9.14 -4.50 -5.70
CA THR A 22 -8.09 -5.28 -6.35
C THR A 22 -8.51 -6.74 -6.54
N MET A 23 -7.91 -7.40 -7.52
CA MET A 23 -8.11 -8.83 -7.77
C MET A 23 -7.04 -9.64 -7.06
N MET A 24 -7.44 -10.41 -6.05
CA MET A 24 -6.54 -11.29 -5.30
C MET A 24 -7.00 -12.73 -5.45
N ALA A 25 -6.12 -13.58 -6.02
CA ALA A 25 -6.41 -14.99 -6.29
C ALA A 25 -7.73 -15.23 -7.05
N GLY A 26 -8.09 -14.33 -7.97
CA GLY A 26 -9.32 -14.41 -8.77
C GLY A 26 -10.59 -13.91 -8.07
N ILE A 27 -10.47 -13.38 -6.84
CA ILE A 27 -11.57 -12.82 -6.06
C ILE A 27 -11.38 -11.30 -5.94
N LYS A 28 -12.45 -10.54 -6.20
CA LYS A 28 -12.48 -9.10 -6.00
C LYS A 28 -12.50 -8.78 -4.50
N THR A 29 -11.54 -7.98 -4.04
CA THR A 29 -11.38 -7.60 -2.64
C THR A 29 -11.02 -6.12 -2.52
N LEU A 30 -11.10 -5.58 -1.31
CA LEU A 30 -10.60 -4.24 -0.99
C LEU A 30 -9.08 -4.17 -1.19
N ASP A 31 -8.61 -3.12 -1.84
CA ASP A 31 -7.18 -2.85 -1.95
C ASP A 31 -6.67 -2.23 -0.65
N THR A 32 -6.12 -3.08 0.23
CA THR A 32 -5.51 -2.61 1.48
C THR A 32 -4.06 -2.15 1.33
N SER A 33 -3.51 -2.28 0.11
CA SER A 33 -2.13 -1.98 -0.24
C SER A 33 -1.11 -2.56 0.77
N ILE A 34 0.09 -1.97 0.83
CA ILE A 34 1.17 -2.37 1.73
C ILE A 34 0.79 -2.21 3.21
N ILE A 35 -0.12 -1.30 3.54
CA ILE A 35 -0.56 -1.03 4.91
C ILE A 35 -1.26 -2.27 5.49
N GLY A 36 -2.22 -2.85 4.74
CA GLY A 36 -2.87 -4.08 5.15
C GLY A 36 -1.89 -5.24 5.29
N ALA A 37 -0.93 -5.36 4.37
CA ALA A 37 0.10 -6.40 4.41
C ALA A 37 0.97 -6.31 5.68
N ILE A 38 1.38 -5.10 6.09
CA ILE A 38 2.17 -4.88 7.32
C ILE A 38 1.36 -5.27 8.56
N ILE A 39 0.08 -4.88 8.63
CA ILE A 39 -0.79 -5.19 9.78
C ILE A 39 -0.95 -6.71 9.92
N ILE A 40 -1.31 -7.40 8.83
CA ILE A 40 -1.50 -8.85 8.85
C ILE A 40 -0.19 -9.58 9.15
N SER A 41 0.94 -9.14 8.57
CA SER A 41 2.27 -9.69 8.87
C SER A 41 2.60 -9.56 10.36
N GLY A 42 2.33 -8.40 10.96
CA GLY A 42 2.52 -8.17 12.40
C GLY A 42 1.68 -9.09 13.26
N ILE A 43 0.39 -9.28 12.93
CA ILE A 43 -0.52 -10.19 13.63
C ILE A 43 -0.03 -11.63 13.54
N VAL A 44 0.29 -12.11 12.34
CA VAL A 44 0.76 -13.48 12.11
C VAL A 44 2.09 -13.72 12.82
N THR A 45 3.01 -12.75 12.78
CA THR A 45 4.29 -12.82 13.50
C THR A 45 4.06 -12.90 15.02
N ALA A 46 3.14 -12.10 15.56
CA ALA A 46 2.81 -12.14 16.98
C ALA A 46 2.18 -13.48 17.41
N LEU A 47 1.30 -14.06 16.56
CA LEU A 47 0.74 -15.39 16.77
C LEU A 47 1.81 -16.47 16.72
N HIS A 48 2.69 -16.41 15.73
CA HIS A 48 3.81 -17.35 15.59
C HIS A 48 4.69 -17.35 16.84
N ASN A 49 5.13 -16.17 17.28
CA ASN A 49 5.98 -16.02 18.47
C ASN A 49 5.32 -16.56 19.75
N ARG A 50 3.98 -16.59 19.83
CA ARG A 50 3.25 -17.07 21.01
C ARG A 50 2.83 -18.54 20.94
N LEU A 51 2.57 -19.06 19.74
CA LEU A 51 1.89 -20.35 19.56
C LEU A 51 2.80 -21.45 18.99
N PHE A 52 3.97 -21.10 18.44
CA PHE A 52 4.87 -22.06 17.81
C PHE A 52 5.34 -23.16 18.78
N ASP A 53 5.86 -22.79 19.97
CA ASP A 53 6.37 -23.76 20.96
C ASP A 53 5.28 -24.32 21.90
N LYS A 54 4.01 -24.06 21.61
CA LYS A 54 2.91 -24.47 22.50
C LYS A 54 2.67 -25.98 22.40
N LYS A 55 2.94 -26.70 23.50
CA LYS A 55 2.68 -28.14 23.59
C LYS A 55 1.17 -28.41 23.63
N LEU A 56 0.70 -29.18 22.65
CA LEU A 56 -0.67 -29.69 22.57
C LEU A 56 -0.78 -31.07 23.24
N PRO A 57 -1.97 -31.46 23.72
CA PRO A 57 -2.18 -32.80 24.26
C PRO A 57 -1.93 -33.88 23.21
N VAL A 58 -1.61 -35.10 23.66
CA VAL A 58 -1.07 -36.19 22.83
C VAL A 58 -1.89 -36.47 21.56
N PHE A 59 -3.22 -36.37 21.64
CA PHE A 59 -4.11 -36.60 20.49
C PHE A 59 -4.05 -35.51 19.40
N LEU A 60 -3.59 -34.29 19.74
CA LEU A 60 -3.33 -33.19 18.79
C LEU A 60 -1.83 -32.97 18.55
N GLY A 61 -0.97 -33.88 19.01
CA GLY A 61 0.48 -33.77 18.89
C GLY A 61 0.96 -33.58 17.45
N ILE A 62 0.25 -34.16 16.48
CA ILE A 62 0.55 -34.06 15.04
C ILE A 62 0.42 -32.62 14.47
N PHE A 63 -0.33 -31.74 15.14
CA PHE A 63 -0.53 -30.37 14.70
C PHE A 63 0.38 -29.35 15.41
N GLN A 64 1.28 -29.80 16.30
CA GLN A 64 2.20 -28.89 17.01
C GLN A 64 3.14 -28.13 16.05
N GLY A 65 3.66 -26.99 16.50
CA GLY A 65 4.53 -26.13 15.70
C GLY A 65 3.75 -25.27 14.70
N THR A 66 4.28 -25.16 13.48
CA THR A 66 3.74 -24.27 12.43
C THR A 66 2.29 -24.56 12.08
N SER A 67 1.88 -25.83 12.04
CA SER A 67 0.51 -26.22 11.67
C SER A 67 -0.53 -25.63 12.63
N TYR A 68 -0.24 -25.63 13.93
CA TYR A 68 -1.11 -25.02 14.95
C TYR A 68 -1.21 -23.50 14.77
N VAL A 69 -0.09 -22.84 14.48
CA VAL A 69 -0.06 -21.39 14.20
C VAL A 69 -0.97 -21.06 13.01
N VAL A 70 -0.88 -21.83 11.92
CA VAL A 70 -1.69 -21.60 10.71
C VAL A 70 -3.19 -21.76 10.99
N ILE A 71 -3.59 -22.79 11.75
CA ILE A 71 -5.00 -23.02 12.12
C ILE A 71 -5.54 -21.83 12.93
N ILE A 72 -4.80 -21.37 13.93
CA ILE A 72 -5.23 -20.23 14.75
C ILE A 72 -5.20 -18.94 13.94
N ALA A 73 -4.18 -18.73 13.10
CA ALA A 73 -4.10 -17.57 12.23
C ALA A 73 -5.32 -17.49 11.30
N PHE A 74 -5.74 -18.61 10.70
CA PHE A 74 -6.95 -18.67 9.88
C PHE A 74 -8.20 -18.20 10.66
N LEU A 75 -8.39 -18.69 11.90
CA LEU A 75 -9.51 -18.27 12.74
C LEU A 75 -9.44 -16.79 13.13
N VAL A 76 -8.24 -16.24 13.35
CA VAL A 76 -8.02 -14.82 13.63
C VAL A 76 -8.23 -13.95 12.39
N MET A 77 -7.97 -14.47 11.18
CA MET A 77 -8.19 -13.73 9.94
C MET A 77 -9.67 -13.43 9.68
N ILE A 78 -10.61 -14.25 10.18
CA ILE A 78 -12.05 -14.04 10.02
C ILE A 78 -12.50 -12.70 10.63
N PRO A 79 -12.29 -12.41 11.93
CA PRO A 79 -12.64 -11.11 12.50
C PRO A 79 -11.77 -9.99 11.92
N CYS A 80 -10.50 -10.22 11.56
CA CYS A 80 -9.68 -9.21 10.89
C CYS A 80 -10.31 -8.77 9.56
N ALA A 81 -10.77 -9.72 8.72
CA ALA A 81 -11.43 -9.41 7.46
C ALA A 81 -12.71 -8.59 7.68
N TRP A 82 -13.49 -8.94 8.70
CA TRP A 82 -14.70 -8.19 9.07
C TRP A 82 -14.37 -6.75 9.50
N LEU A 83 -13.34 -6.56 10.32
CA LEU A 83 -12.89 -5.23 10.76
C LEU A 83 -12.36 -4.41 9.58
N THR A 84 -11.61 -5.03 8.68
CA THR A 84 -11.12 -4.38 7.45
C THR A 84 -12.29 -3.94 6.58
N LEU A 85 -13.32 -4.76 6.39
CA LEU A 85 -14.50 -4.38 5.61
C LEU A 85 -15.22 -3.15 6.17
N LEU A 86 -15.29 -3.02 7.50
CA LEU A 86 -15.94 -1.88 8.17
C LEU A 86 -15.08 -0.62 8.23
N GLY A 87 -13.78 -0.77 8.49
CA GLY A 87 -12.87 0.34 8.77
C GLY A 87 -12.13 0.86 7.54
N TRP A 88 -11.77 -0.03 6.62
CA TRP A 88 -10.91 0.30 5.48
C TRP A 88 -11.50 1.34 4.53
N PRO A 89 -12.81 1.36 4.21
CA PRO A 89 -13.37 2.40 3.33
C PRO A 89 -13.09 3.82 3.84
N LYS A 90 -13.09 4.03 5.16
CA LYS A 90 -12.76 5.34 5.76
C LYS A 90 -11.27 5.68 5.64
N VAL A 91 -10.41 4.67 5.78
CA VAL A 91 -8.96 4.83 5.60
C VAL A 91 -8.66 5.14 4.14
N GLN A 92 -9.31 4.46 3.21
CA GLN A 92 -9.20 4.67 1.78
C GLN A 92 -9.58 6.11 1.39
N MET A 93 -10.72 6.63 1.88
CA MET A 93 -11.10 8.03 1.67
C MET A 93 -10.04 9.02 2.21
N GLY A 94 -9.41 8.70 3.35
CA GLY A 94 -8.32 9.51 3.91
C GLY A 94 -7.08 9.50 3.02
N ILE A 95 -6.73 8.34 2.46
CA ILE A 95 -5.63 8.19 1.51
C ILE A 95 -5.93 8.97 0.22
N GLU A 96 -7.13 8.86 -0.34
CA GLU A 96 -7.56 9.62 -1.52
C GLU A 96 -7.48 11.13 -1.29
N SER A 97 -7.93 11.61 -0.12
CA SER A 97 -7.79 13.02 0.26
C SER A 97 -6.32 13.45 0.37
N LEU A 98 -5.45 12.58 0.88
CA LEU A 98 -4.01 12.85 0.95
C LEU A 98 -3.40 12.91 -0.45
N GLN A 99 -3.75 11.98 -1.33
CA GLN A 99 -3.30 12.00 -2.72
C GLN A 99 -3.76 13.28 -3.44
N ALA A 100 -5.03 13.67 -3.28
CA ALA A 100 -5.56 14.91 -3.85
C ALA A 100 -4.82 16.14 -3.31
N PHE A 101 -4.51 16.17 -2.01
CA PHE A 101 -3.69 17.22 -1.42
C PHE A 101 -2.28 17.26 -2.02
N LEU A 102 -1.60 16.12 -2.16
CA LEU A 102 -0.26 16.04 -2.74
C LEU A 102 -0.24 16.46 -4.22
N ARG A 103 -1.25 16.05 -5.00
CA ARG A 103 -1.44 16.52 -6.38
C ARG A 103 -1.58 18.05 -6.44
N SER A 104 -2.36 18.64 -5.51
CA SER A 104 -2.53 20.09 -5.44
C SER A 104 -1.26 20.84 -4.97
N ALA A 105 -0.44 20.22 -4.13
CA ALA A 105 0.80 20.79 -3.61
C ALA A 105 1.92 20.87 -4.68
N GLY A 106 1.85 20.02 -5.72
CA GLY A 106 2.72 20.07 -6.88
C GLY A 106 4.22 20.09 -6.52
N ALA A 107 4.97 21.00 -7.15
CA ALA A 107 6.43 21.10 -6.98
C ALA A 107 6.86 21.41 -5.54
N LEU A 108 6.04 22.15 -4.77
CA LEU A 108 6.32 22.46 -3.37
C LEU A 108 6.24 21.19 -2.52
N GLY A 109 5.21 20.35 -2.75
CA GLY A 109 5.06 19.07 -2.07
C GLY A 109 6.24 18.12 -2.30
N VAL A 110 6.70 18.01 -3.55
CA VAL A 110 7.89 17.21 -3.92
C VAL A 110 9.14 17.73 -3.23
N TRP A 111 9.31 19.05 -3.14
CA TRP A 111 10.46 19.67 -2.47
C TRP A 111 10.47 19.39 -0.97
N VAL A 112 9.34 19.58 -0.27
CA VAL A 112 9.22 19.31 1.17
C VAL A 112 9.47 17.84 1.47
N TYR A 113 8.87 16.94 0.68
CA TYR A 113 9.11 15.51 0.78
C TYR A 113 10.61 15.18 0.66
N THR A 114 11.28 15.68 -0.38
CA THR A 114 12.70 15.43 -0.63
C THR A 114 13.59 16.00 0.49
N PHE A 115 13.23 17.17 1.01
CA PHE A 115 13.94 17.81 2.11
C PHE A 115 13.85 17.00 3.40
N LEU A 116 12.63 16.56 3.77
CA LEU A 116 12.40 15.72 4.95
C LEU A 116 13.10 14.37 4.83
N GLU A 117 12.96 13.70 3.68
CA GLU A 117 13.64 12.42 3.44
C GLU A 117 15.14 12.54 3.69
N ARG A 118 15.79 13.59 3.18
CA ARG A 118 17.23 13.83 3.33
C ARG A 118 17.68 14.07 4.76
N ILE A 119 16.90 14.80 5.56
CA ILE A 119 17.21 15.03 6.98
C ILE A 119 17.10 13.72 7.77
N LEU A 120 16.22 12.80 7.35
CA LEU A 120 16.03 11.52 8.03
C LEU A 120 17.00 10.42 7.56
N ILE A 121 17.77 10.63 6.48
CA ILE A 121 18.84 9.70 6.05
C ILE A 121 19.78 9.31 7.20
N PRO A 122 20.41 10.25 7.96
CA PRO A 122 21.34 9.90 9.03
C PRO A 122 20.71 9.08 10.16
N THR A 123 19.39 9.20 10.35
CA THR A 123 18.66 8.44 11.37
C THR A 123 18.21 7.05 10.88
N GLY A 124 18.28 6.78 9.58
CA GLY A 124 17.73 5.58 8.97
C GLY A 124 16.20 5.57 8.81
N LEU A 125 15.47 6.53 9.39
CA LEU A 125 14.01 6.60 9.32
C LEU A 125 13.46 6.99 7.94
N HIS A 126 14.31 7.42 7.00
CA HIS A 126 13.90 7.78 5.64
C HIS A 126 13.14 6.65 4.91
N HIS A 127 13.40 5.37 5.24
CA HIS A 127 12.64 4.22 4.74
C HIS A 127 11.13 4.27 5.05
N PHE A 128 10.75 4.85 6.20
CA PHE A 128 9.34 5.03 6.56
C PHE A 128 8.68 6.15 5.76
N ILE A 129 9.46 7.11 5.25
CA ILE A 129 8.94 8.21 4.43
C ILE A 129 8.79 7.75 2.99
N TYR A 130 9.84 7.21 2.36
CA TYR A 130 9.74 6.85 0.94
C TYR A 130 8.92 5.58 0.68
N GLY A 131 8.91 4.62 1.62
CA GLY A 131 8.24 3.33 1.44
C GLY A 131 6.76 3.45 1.03
N PRO A 132 5.94 4.23 1.75
CA PRO A 132 4.55 4.49 1.37
C PRO A 132 4.35 5.25 0.07
N PHE A 133 5.35 6.00 -0.42
CA PHE A 133 5.26 6.73 -1.70
C PHE A 133 5.61 5.82 -2.88
N ILE A 134 6.68 5.03 -2.74
CA ILE A 134 7.17 4.15 -3.81
C ILE A 134 6.33 2.88 -3.94
N PHE A 135 5.94 2.28 -2.81
CA PHE A 135 5.27 0.97 -2.76
C PHE A 135 3.85 1.03 -2.17
N GLY A 136 3.48 2.14 -1.54
CA GLY A 136 2.17 2.32 -0.92
C GLY A 136 1.31 3.32 -1.68
N PRO A 137 0.08 3.55 -1.20
CA PRO A 137 -0.88 4.38 -1.92
C PRO A 137 -0.74 5.86 -1.58
N ALA A 138 0.40 6.32 -1.04
CA ALA A 138 0.52 7.68 -0.52
C ALA A 138 0.47 8.74 -1.64
N ALA A 139 1.10 8.47 -2.79
CA ALA A 139 1.10 9.38 -3.94
C ALA A 139 0.13 8.91 -5.04
N VAL A 140 0.17 7.61 -5.38
CA VAL A 140 -0.69 6.97 -6.38
C VAL A 140 -1.07 5.59 -5.88
N GLU A 141 -2.27 5.12 -6.24
CA GLU A 141 -2.70 3.77 -5.92
C GLU A 141 -1.72 2.71 -6.44
N GLY A 142 -1.44 1.71 -5.61
CA GLY A 142 -0.44 0.67 -5.89
C GLY A 142 1.02 1.12 -5.79
N GLY A 143 1.30 2.41 -5.59
CA GLY A 143 2.64 2.98 -5.47
C GLY A 143 3.27 3.36 -6.81
N ILE A 144 4.19 4.32 -6.75
CA ILE A 144 4.83 4.91 -7.94
C ILE A 144 5.55 3.85 -8.78
N GLN A 145 6.22 2.88 -8.17
CA GLN A 145 6.99 1.88 -8.91
C GLN A 145 6.08 0.95 -9.72
N MET A 146 4.97 0.50 -9.14
CA MET A 146 4.01 -0.35 -9.83
C MET A 146 3.27 0.42 -10.91
N TYR A 147 2.85 1.65 -10.61
CA TYR A 147 2.18 2.52 -11.57
C TYR A 147 3.05 2.78 -12.79
N TRP A 148 4.32 3.12 -12.58
CA TRP A 148 5.29 3.30 -13.66
C TRP A 148 5.41 2.06 -14.55
N ALA A 149 5.55 0.89 -13.94
CA ALA A 149 5.69 -0.37 -14.69
C ALA A 149 4.44 -0.70 -15.52
N GLN A 150 3.24 -0.43 -15.01
CA GLN A 150 1.98 -0.69 -15.69
C GLN A 150 1.73 0.27 -16.87
N HIS A 151 2.16 1.52 -16.75
CA HIS A 151 1.90 2.58 -17.74
C HIS A 151 3.10 2.86 -18.66
N LEU A 152 4.18 2.07 -18.56
CA LEU A 152 5.42 2.29 -19.31
C LEU A 152 5.21 2.31 -20.82
N GLN A 153 4.35 1.43 -21.33
CA GLN A 153 4.02 1.37 -22.75
C GLN A 153 3.14 2.55 -23.20
N GLU A 154 2.28 3.06 -22.33
CA GLU A 154 1.48 4.27 -22.60
C GLU A 154 2.38 5.51 -22.67
N PHE A 155 3.32 5.62 -21.72
CA PHE A 155 4.28 6.72 -21.68
C PHE A 155 5.24 6.71 -22.87
N SER A 156 5.62 5.55 -23.39
CA SER A 156 6.51 5.47 -24.55
C SER A 156 5.84 5.86 -25.86
N LEU A 157 4.51 5.74 -25.93
CA LEU A 157 3.72 6.06 -27.11
C LEU A 157 3.19 7.51 -27.10
N SER A 158 3.23 8.18 -25.95
CA SER A 158 2.76 9.56 -25.80
C SER A 158 3.84 10.56 -26.21
N ALA A 159 3.43 11.65 -26.88
CA ALA A 159 4.28 12.80 -27.17
C ALA A 159 4.25 13.88 -26.07
N GLU A 160 3.42 13.68 -25.04
CA GLU A 160 3.31 14.63 -23.93
C GLU A 160 4.46 14.51 -22.92
N PRO A 161 4.83 15.61 -22.25
CA PRO A 161 5.85 15.57 -21.22
C PRO A 161 5.41 14.70 -20.03
N LEU A 162 6.34 13.91 -19.49
CA LEU A 162 6.12 13.06 -18.30
C LEU A 162 5.57 13.82 -17.08
N LYS A 163 5.83 15.12 -16.99
CA LYS A 163 5.28 15.99 -15.95
C LYS A 163 3.76 16.15 -16.02
N SER A 164 3.16 16.07 -17.22
CA SER A 164 1.70 16.09 -17.40
C SER A 164 1.10 14.71 -17.25
N LEU A 165 1.77 13.68 -17.79
CA LEU A 165 1.28 12.29 -17.77
C LEU A 165 1.40 11.61 -16.40
N PHE A 166 2.44 11.96 -15.63
CA PHE A 166 2.73 11.35 -14.34
C PHE A 166 3.36 12.35 -13.36
N PRO A 167 2.58 13.35 -12.88
CA PRO A 167 3.09 14.38 -11.97
C PRO A 167 3.59 13.81 -10.64
N GLU A 168 3.02 12.70 -10.17
CA GLU A 168 3.41 12.01 -8.95
C GLU A 168 4.76 11.28 -9.07
N GLY A 169 5.22 11.02 -10.30
CA GLY A 169 6.57 10.49 -10.56
C GLY A 169 7.68 11.38 -10.03
N GLY A 170 7.40 12.67 -9.81
CA GLY A 170 8.32 13.61 -9.17
C GLY A 170 8.75 13.17 -7.75
N PHE A 171 7.88 12.50 -7.00
CA PHE A 171 8.22 11.98 -5.66
C PHE A 171 9.21 10.81 -5.71
N ALA A 172 9.30 10.08 -6.84
CA ALA A 172 10.27 8.99 -7.03
C ALA A 172 11.67 9.46 -7.45
N LEU A 173 11.85 10.75 -7.76
CA LEU A 173 13.14 11.32 -8.16
C LEU A 173 14.08 11.62 -6.99
N HIS A 174 13.73 11.23 -5.76
CA HIS A 174 14.53 11.43 -4.56
C HIS A 174 15.98 10.88 -4.69
N GLY A 175 16.17 9.78 -5.43
CA GLY A 175 17.48 9.20 -5.74
C GLY A 175 18.31 9.95 -6.79
N ASN A 176 17.70 10.79 -7.63
CA ASN A 176 18.36 11.53 -8.71
C ASN A 176 18.75 12.97 -8.33
N SER A 177 18.63 13.29 -7.04
CA SER A 177 18.86 14.62 -6.46
C SER A 177 20.34 15.06 -6.39
N LYS A 178 21.28 14.25 -6.93
CA LYS A 178 22.66 14.69 -7.24
C LYS A 178 22.79 15.25 -8.67
N SER A 179 21.86 14.89 -9.56
CA SER A 179 21.82 15.28 -10.97
C SER A 179 20.85 16.45 -11.20
N LEU A 180 19.76 16.49 -10.42
CA LEU A 180 18.70 17.49 -10.52
C LEU A 180 18.85 18.58 -9.45
N VAL A 181 19.71 19.54 -9.76
CA VAL A 181 19.67 20.91 -9.22
C VAL A 181 18.34 21.58 -9.66
N PRO A 182 17.77 22.56 -8.93
CA PRO A 182 16.37 23.03 -9.08
C PRO A 182 15.93 23.62 -10.43
N TRP A 183 16.74 23.55 -11.49
CA TRP A 183 16.53 24.25 -12.75
C TRP A 183 15.82 23.45 -13.85
N ALA A 184 15.55 22.15 -13.67
CA ALA A 184 14.92 21.32 -14.72
C ALA A 184 13.38 21.46 -14.84
N PHE A 185 12.79 22.48 -14.19
CA PHE A 185 11.37 22.79 -14.32
C PHE A 185 11.09 24.19 -14.87
N LEU A 186 12.10 24.84 -15.47
CA LEU A 186 11.95 25.94 -16.44
C LEU A 186 12.24 25.40 -17.84
#